data_AF-A0A3E0KSB1-F1
#
_entry.id   AF-A0A3E0KSB1-F1
#
_cell.length_a   1.000
_cell.length_b   1.000
_cell.length_c   1.000
_cell.angle_alpha   90.00
_cell.angle_beta   90.00
_cell.angle_gamma   90.00
#
_symmetry.space_group_name_H-M   'P 1'
#
loop_
_entity.id
_entity.type
_entity.pdbx_description
1 polymer ?
#
loop_
_entity_poly.entity_id
_entity_poly.type
_entity_poly.pdbx_seq_one_letter_code
_entity_poly.pdbx_strand_id
1 'polypeptide(L)'
;MIARRALEHVGNRTRAVYEITAAGRKEFRRLLAEAWRTPSRTLPSTLYTAIGFLHDLPVEEVLAAIDHQIAGLERALAEWDEGEAVKARYGDPTGIQKLLFENGRAHFHADLQLLRAIRERLPSLPRAGWEVPPMDEEGWQ
;
A
#
# COMPACT_ATOMS: atom_id res chain seq x y z
N MET A 1 0.86 -15.93 -19.20
CA MET A 1 1.22 -16.02 -20.64
C MET A 1 0.01 -15.63 -21.48
N ILE A 2 0.21 -14.71 -22.41
CA ILE A 2 -0.82 -14.22 -23.33
C ILE A 2 -0.28 -14.32 -24.76
N ALA A 3 -1.16 -14.49 -25.74
CA ALA A 3 -0.81 -14.47 -27.16
C ALA A 3 -1.60 -13.36 -27.86
N ARG A 4 -1.04 -12.79 -28.93
CA ARG A 4 -1.77 -11.81 -29.75
C ARG A 4 -2.83 -12.56 -30.56
N ARG A 5 -4.09 -12.25 -30.29
CA ARG A 5 -5.26 -12.80 -31.00
C ARG A 5 -5.50 -12.07 -32.32
N ALA A 6 -5.41 -10.74 -32.32
CA ALA A 6 -5.70 -9.92 -33.48
C ALA A 6 -4.93 -8.59 -33.49
N LEU A 7 -4.89 -7.95 -34.65
CA LEU A 7 -4.47 -6.57 -34.84
C LEU A 7 -5.63 -5.84 -35.53
N GLU A 8 -6.23 -4.88 -34.82
CA GLU A 8 -7.37 -4.11 -35.29
C GLU A 8 -6.90 -2.72 -35.76
N HIS A 9 -7.39 -2.25 -36.90
CA HIS A 9 -7.16 -0.89 -37.38
C HIS A 9 -8.46 -0.09 -37.23
N VAL A 10 -8.40 1.01 -36.47
CA VAL A 10 -9.51 1.96 -36.29
C VAL A 10 -9.00 3.35 -36.68
N GLY A 11 -9.30 3.77 -37.91
CA GLY A 11 -8.72 4.97 -38.51
C GLY A 11 -7.19 4.87 -38.60
N ASN A 12 -6.46 5.89 -38.14
CA ASN A 12 -4.98 5.89 -38.08
C ASN A 12 -4.41 5.12 -36.87
N ARG A 13 -5.24 4.50 -36.02
CA ARG A 13 -4.78 3.78 -34.83
C ARG A 13 -4.83 2.27 -35.05
N THR A 14 -3.76 1.61 -34.62
CA THR A 14 -3.65 0.15 -34.63
C THR A 14 -3.69 -0.36 -33.19
N ARG A 15 -4.57 -1.31 -32.89
CA ARG A 15 -4.75 -1.94 -31.57
C ARG A 15 -4.41 -3.43 -31.65
N ALA A 16 -3.49 -3.90 -30.83
CA ALA A 16 -3.28 -5.34 -30.63
C ALA A 16 -4.28 -5.87 -29.60
N VAL A 17 -5.00 -6.95 -29.95
CA VAL A 17 -5.89 -7.68 -29.06
C VAL A 17 -5.16 -8.93 -28.58
N TYR A 18 -5.12 -9.14 -27.27
CA TYR A 18 -4.46 -10.28 -26.64
C TYR A 18 -5.48 -11.24 -26.02
N GLU A 19 -5.12 -12.51 -25.98
CA GLU A 19 -5.88 -13.55 -25.29
C GLU A 19 -5.00 -14.38 -24.38
N ILE A 20 -5.59 -14.87 -23.29
CA ILE A 20 -4.91 -15.80 -22.40
C ILE A 20 -4.77 -17.17 -23.07
N THR A 21 -3.55 -17.71 -23.07
CA THR A 21 -3.29 -19.05 -23.65
C THR A 21 -3.75 -20.16 -22.70
N ALA A 22 -3.77 -21.41 -23.16
CA ALA A 22 -4.05 -22.55 -22.27
C ALA A 22 -3.02 -22.63 -21.12
N ALA A 23 -1.74 -22.44 -21.43
CA ALA A 23 -0.68 -22.34 -20.43
C ALA A 23 -0.91 -21.14 -19.49
N GLY A 24 -1.32 -19.99 -20.03
CA GLY A 24 -1.71 -18.82 -19.25
C GLY A 24 -2.86 -19.09 -18.27
N ARG A 25 -3.89 -19.82 -18.69
CA ARG A 25 -5.02 -20.21 -17.83
C ARG A 25 -4.59 -21.14 -16.70
N LYS A 26 -3.70 -22.10 -16.98
CA LYS A 26 -3.12 -22.98 -15.96
C LYS A 26 -2.36 -22.16 -14.92
N GLU A 27 -1.53 -21.24 -15.38
CA GLU A 27 -0.73 -20.38 -14.49
C GLU A 27 -1.60 -19.42 -13.68
N PHE A 28 -2.64 -18.83 -14.30
CA PHE A 28 -3.61 -18.01 -13.58
C PHE A 28 -4.26 -18.75 -12.41
N ARG A 29 -4.70 -20.00 -12.63
CA ARG A 29 -5.30 -20.82 -11.55
C ARG A 29 -4.29 -21.14 -10.46
N ARG A 30 -3.02 -21.38 -10.81
CA ARG A 30 -1.94 -21.62 -9.85
C ARG A 30 -1.75 -20.39 -8.96
N LEU A 31 -1.60 -19.21 -9.56
CA LEU A 31 -1.46 -17.94 -8.85
C LEU A 31 -2.69 -17.59 -7.99
N LEU A 32 -3.90 -17.87 -8.51
CA LEU A 32 -5.13 -17.66 -7.76
C LEU A 32 -5.16 -18.54 -6.49
N ALA A 33 -4.83 -19.83 -6.61
CA ALA A 33 -4.76 -20.72 -5.46
C ALA A 33 -3.66 -20.34 -4.47
N GLU A 34 -2.53 -19.84 -4.97
CA GLU A 34 -1.43 -19.33 -4.15
C GLU A 34 -1.85 -18.09 -3.35
N ALA A 35 -2.54 -17.14 -3.97
CA ALA A 35 -3.01 -15.92 -3.30
C ALA A 35 -3.91 -16.20 -2.09
N TRP A 36 -4.69 -17.29 -2.12
CA TRP A 36 -5.51 -17.71 -0.96
C TRP A 36 -4.71 -18.33 0.18
N ARG A 37 -3.49 -18.79 -0.08
CA ARG A 37 -2.63 -19.51 0.89
C ARG A 37 -1.51 -18.64 1.44
N THR A 38 -1.20 -17.55 0.76
CA THR A 38 -0.13 -16.65 1.13
C THR A 38 -0.70 -15.50 1.96
N PRO A 39 -0.24 -15.30 3.21
CA PRO A 39 -0.64 -14.15 4.00
C PRO A 39 -0.29 -12.84 3.30
N SER A 40 -1.24 -11.90 3.27
CA SER A 40 -0.94 -10.54 2.83
C SER A 40 -0.06 -9.86 3.87
N ARG A 41 1.13 -9.38 3.47
CA ARG A 41 1.99 -8.55 4.31
C ARG A 41 2.01 -7.14 3.73
N THR A 42 1.20 -6.26 4.30
CA THR A 42 1.13 -4.85 3.91
C THR A 42 1.31 -4.00 5.16
N LEU A 43 2.55 -3.90 5.62
CA LEU A 43 2.97 -2.94 6.64
C LEU A 43 3.84 -1.87 5.97
N PRO A 44 3.75 -0.59 6.37
CA PRO A 44 4.55 0.49 5.80
C PRO A 44 6.00 0.42 6.31
N SER A 45 6.72 -0.62 5.90
CA SER A 45 8.07 -0.93 6.38
C SER A 45 9.05 0.22 6.19
N THR A 46 8.95 0.97 5.08
CA THR A 46 9.77 2.15 4.84
C THR A 46 9.53 3.25 5.86
N LEU A 47 8.27 3.48 6.27
CA LEU A 47 7.93 4.45 7.31
C LEU A 47 8.49 3.98 8.67
N TYR A 48 8.35 2.69 8.98
CA TYR A 48 8.88 2.14 10.23
C TYR A 48 10.40 2.26 10.32
N THR A 49 11.10 2.02 9.21
CA THR A 49 12.53 2.26 9.12
C THR A 49 12.85 3.74 9.32
N ALA A 50 12.14 4.66 8.63
CA ALA A 50 12.37 6.10 8.76
C ALA A 50 12.18 6.61 10.20
N ILE A 51 11.24 6.03 10.96
CA ILE A 51 11.04 6.35 12.38
C ILE A 51 12.30 6.08 13.21
N GLY A 52 13.06 5.03 12.88
CA GLY A 52 14.33 4.72 13.55
C GLY A 52 15.42 5.78 13.34
N PHE A 53 15.27 6.65 12.34
CA PHE A 53 16.23 7.71 11.97
C PHE A 53 15.66 9.12 12.16
N LEU A 54 14.63 9.28 13.01
CA LEU A 54 13.99 10.60 13.24
C LEU A 54 14.98 11.70 13.67
N HIS A 55 16.06 11.33 14.34
CA HIS A 55 17.08 12.27 14.83
C HIS A 55 17.98 12.83 13.71
N ASP A 56 17.98 12.22 12.53
CA ASP A 56 18.86 12.59 11.42
C ASP A 56 18.29 13.75 10.56
N LEU A 57 17.05 14.19 10.86
CA LEU A 57 16.38 15.29 10.16
C LEU A 57 15.84 16.35 11.14
N PRO A 58 15.75 17.63 10.72
CA PRO A 58 15.06 18.65 11.48
C PRO A 58 13.59 18.28 11.71
N VAL A 59 13.11 18.50 12.94
CA VAL A 59 11.72 18.17 13.34
C VAL A 59 10.71 18.83 12.42
N GLU A 60 10.98 20.06 12.01
CA GLU A 60 10.11 20.85 11.13
C GLU A 60 9.99 20.22 9.73
N GLU A 61 11.08 19.66 9.20
CA GLU A 61 11.06 18.93 7.92
C GLU A 61 10.27 17.64 8.04
N VAL A 62 10.44 16.89 9.14
CA VAL A 62 9.68 15.67 9.39
C VAL A 62 8.19 15.96 9.54
N LEU A 63 7.82 17.02 10.27
CA LEU A 63 6.42 17.43 10.42
C LEU A 63 5.78 17.77 9.08
N ALA A 64 6.48 18.54 8.23
CA ALA A 64 6.00 18.87 6.89
C ALA A 64 5.83 17.62 6.01
N ALA A 65 6.76 16.66 6.10
CA ALA A 65 6.66 15.39 5.38
C ALA A 65 5.47 14.54 5.86
N ILE A 66 5.23 14.48 7.17
CA ILE A 66 4.07 13.79 7.75
C ILE A 66 2.76 14.46 7.28
N ASP A 67 2.69 15.78 7.30
CA ASP A 67 1.51 16.51 6.82
C ASP A 67 1.21 16.23 5.34
N HIS A 68 2.26 16.18 4.52
CA HIS A 68 2.13 15.79 3.12
C HIS A 68 1.61 14.35 2.97
N GLN A 69 2.11 13.41 3.78
CA GLN A 69 1.68 12.01 3.75
C GLN A 69 0.22 11.84 4.20
N ILE A 70 -0.20 12.55 5.27
CA ILE A 70 -1.59 12.58 5.74
C ILE A 70 -2.51 13.06 4.61
N ALA A 71 -2.20 14.20 3.98
CA ALA A 71 -3.01 14.73 2.89
C ALA A 71 -3.07 13.77 1.69
N GLY A 72 -1.99 13.03 1.42
CA GLY A 72 -1.97 11.97 0.40
C GLY A 72 -2.91 10.82 0.71
N LEU A 73 -2.89 10.31 1.94
CA LEU A 73 -3.77 9.24 2.39
C LEU A 73 -5.24 9.66 2.43
N GLU A 74 -5.54 10.90 2.82
CA GLU A 74 -6.91 11.44 2.80
C GLU A 74 -7.48 11.52 1.38
N ARG A 75 -6.66 11.93 0.39
CA ARG A 75 -7.06 11.89 -1.02
C ARG A 75 -7.30 10.46 -1.51
N ALA A 76 -6.39 9.54 -1.21
CA ALA A 76 -6.51 8.13 -1.61
C ALA A 76 -7.76 7.47 -0.98
N LEU A 77 -8.08 7.81 0.26
CA LEU A 77 -9.30 7.37 0.93
C LEU A 77 -10.56 7.91 0.23
N ALA A 78 -10.58 9.18 -0.17
CA ALA A 78 -11.69 9.75 -0.93
C ALA A 78 -11.88 9.07 -2.30
N GLU A 79 -10.80 8.80 -3.01
CA GLU A 79 -10.83 8.04 -4.28
C GLU A 79 -11.33 6.60 -4.05
N TRP A 80 -10.97 5.99 -2.93
CA TRP A 80 -11.45 4.65 -2.54
C TRP A 80 -12.96 4.63 -2.34
N ASP A 81 -13.49 5.61 -1.62
CA ASP A 81 -14.93 5.76 -1.37
C ASP A 81 -15.70 6.08 -2.67
N GLU A 82 -15.15 6.91 -3.55
CA GLU A 82 -15.73 7.13 -4.88
C GLU A 82 -15.75 5.83 -5.71
N GLY A 83 -14.65 5.06 -5.65
CA GLY A 83 -14.53 3.76 -6.30
C GLY A 83 -15.61 2.77 -5.83
N GLU A 84 -15.90 2.73 -4.53
CA GLU A 84 -16.99 1.92 -3.99
C GLU A 84 -18.35 2.38 -4.54
N ALA A 85 -18.61 3.69 -4.51
CA ALA A 85 -19.87 4.25 -4.97
C ALA A 85 -20.14 3.98 -6.46
N VAL A 86 -19.10 4.03 -7.30
CA VAL A 86 -19.22 3.67 -8.73
C VAL A 86 -19.50 2.18 -8.90
N LYS A 87 -18.80 1.31 -8.16
CA LYS A 87 -18.99 -0.14 -8.27
C LYS A 87 -20.32 -0.62 -7.73
N ALA A 88 -20.84 0.01 -6.68
CA ALA A 88 -22.14 -0.27 -6.11
C ALA A 88 -23.29 -0.16 -7.14
N ARG A 89 -23.14 0.70 -8.16
CA ARG A 89 -24.12 0.84 -9.25
C ARG A 89 -24.31 -0.43 -10.08
N TYR A 90 -23.32 -1.33 -10.09
CA TYR A 90 -23.37 -2.60 -10.82
C TYR A 90 -23.84 -3.78 -9.94
N GLY A 91 -24.09 -3.54 -8.66
CA GLY A 91 -24.52 -4.53 -7.68
C GLY A 91 -23.37 -5.38 -7.11
N ASP A 92 -23.59 -5.89 -5.89
CA ASP A 92 -22.71 -6.86 -5.22
C ASP A 92 -23.56 -8.01 -4.65
N PRO A 93 -23.95 -8.99 -5.48
CA PRO A 93 -24.80 -10.09 -5.04
C PRO A 93 -24.14 -11.00 -3.98
N THR A 94 -22.82 -10.90 -3.81
CA THR A 94 -22.06 -11.71 -2.85
C THR A 94 -21.80 -10.99 -1.53
N GLY A 95 -21.91 -9.67 -1.51
CA GLY A 95 -21.47 -8.83 -0.39
C GLY A 95 -19.95 -8.78 -0.17
N ILE A 96 -19.16 -9.54 -0.93
CA ILE A 96 -17.70 -9.63 -0.74
C ILE A 96 -17.02 -8.33 -1.15
N GLN A 97 -17.53 -7.61 -2.17
CA GLN A 97 -16.89 -6.36 -2.59
C GLN A 97 -16.95 -5.33 -1.47
N LYS A 98 -18.09 -5.25 -0.77
CA LYS A 98 -18.23 -4.38 0.41
C LYS A 98 -17.17 -4.68 1.47
N LEU A 99 -16.93 -5.95 1.78
CA LEU A 99 -15.89 -6.35 2.75
C LEU A 99 -14.48 -5.92 2.32
N LEU A 100 -14.17 -5.97 1.02
CA LEU A 100 -12.89 -5.50 0.49
C LEU A 100 -12.73 -3.99 0.67
N PHE A 101 -13.77 -3.21 0.41
CA PHE A 101 -13.76 -1.76 0.60
C PHE A 101 -13.64 -1.37 2.06
N GLU A 102 -14.38 -2.03 2.96
CA GLU A 102 -14.30 -1.82 4.41
C GLU A 102 -12.91 -2.13 4.95
N ASN A 103 -12.29 -3.24 4.55
CA ASN A 103 -10.93 -3.56 4.94
C ASN A 103 -9.92 -2.51 4.43
N GLY A 104 -10.06 -2.07 3.18
CA GLY A 104 -9.23 -1.00 2.62
C GLY A 104 -9.32 0.29 3.43
N ARG A 105 -10.53 0.74 3.77
CA ARG A 105 -10.75 1.91 4.64
C ARG A 105 -10.08 1.74 6.01
N ALA A 106 -10.20 0.57 6.62
CA ALA A 106 -9.59 0.28 7.90
C ALA A 106 -8.06 0.45 7.87
N HIS A 107 -7.39 0.03 6.79
CA HIS A 107 -5.96 0.27 6.59
C HIS A 107 -5.63 1.76 6.47
N PHE A 108 -6.36 2.52 5.64
CA PHE A 108 -6.16 3.96 5.54
C PHE A 108 -6.33 4.67 6.89
N HIS A 109 -7.34 4.29 7.66
CA HIS A 109 -7.58 4.85 8.99
C HIS A 109 -6.47 4.50 9.97
N ALA A 110 -5.97 3.26 9.96
CA ALA A 110 -4.86 2.86 10.81
C ALA A 110 -3.58 3.66 10.50
N ASP A 111 -3.26 3.85 9.22
CA ASP A 111 -2.09 4.64 8.79
C ASP A 111 -2.24 6.13 9.15
N LEU A 112 -3.43 6.71 8.94
CA LEU A 112 -3.73 8.08 9.34
C LEU A 112 -3.64 8.27 10.86
N GLN A 113 -4.15 7.32 11.64
CA GLN A 113 -4.06 7.34 13.09
C GLN A 113 -2.60 7.31 13.56
N LEU A 114 -1.78 6.44 12.98
CA LEU A 114 -0.34 6.37 13.27
C LEU A 114 0.35 7.70 12.98
N LEU A 115 0.18 8.25 11.78
CA LEU A 115 0.85 9.50 11.38
C LEU A 115 0.43 10.68 12.23
N ARG A 116 -0.87 10.81 12.55
CA ARG A 116 -1.37 11.87 13.42
C ARG A 116 -0.80 11.75 14.84
N ALA A 117 -0.71 10.53 15.38
CA ALA A 117 -0.11 10.29 16.69
C ALA A 117 1.40 10.60 16.71
N ILE A 118 2.15 10.23 15.66
CA ILE A 118 3.57 10.59 15.54
C ILE A 118 3.71 12.11 15.47
N ARG A 119 2.94 12.78 14.61
CA ARG A 119 2.96 14.24 14.44
C ARG A 119 2.72 14.97 15.75
N GLU A 120 1.75 14.53 16.54
CA GLU A 120 1.42 15.11 17.84
C GLU A 120 2.57 14.94 18.85
N ARG A 121 3.21 13.76 18.85
CA ARG A 121 4.24 13.43 19.83
C ARG A 121 5.61 13.97 19.47
N LEU A 122 5.94 14.08 18.19
CA LEU A 122 7.27 14.42 17.68
C LEU A 122 7.89 15.69 18.32
N PRO A 123 7.17 16.81 18.50
CA PRO A 123 7.74 18.01 19.12
C PRO A 123 8.16 17.82 20.59
N SER A 124 7.61 16.81 21.26
CA SER A 124 7.87 16.51 22.68
C SER A 124 8.91 15.40 22.89
N LEU A 125 9.41 14.77 21.81
CA LEU A 125 10.38 13.69 21.94
C LEU A 125 11.74 14.22 22.38
N PRO A 126 12.45 13.50 23.28
CA PRO A 126 13.84 13.79 23.57
C PRO A 126 14.64 13.72 22.27
N ARG A 127 15.45 14.75 21.99
CA ARG A 127 16.33 14.75 20.81
C ARG A 127 17.58 13.87 20.98
N ALA A 128 17.79 13.32 22.18
CA ALA A 128 18.88 12.38 22.42
C ALA A 128 18.66 11.15 21.53
N GLY A 129 19.58 10.96 20.58
CA GLY A 129 19.62 9.76 19.75
C GLY A 129 19.73 8.52 20.65
N TRP A 130 19.24 7.40 20.15
CA TRP A 130 19.52 6.11 20.76
C TRP A 130 21.04 5.93 20.83
N GLU A 131 21.62 6.08 22.03
CA GLU A 131 23.00 5.67 22.28
C GLU A 131 23.02 4.15 22.16
N VAL A 132 23.41 3.65 20.98
CA VAL A 132 23.72 2.24 20.80
C VAL A 132 24.86 1.93 21.77
N PRO A 133 24.67 1.08 22.79
CA PRO A 133 25.76 0.65 23.63
C PRO A 133 26.88 0.11 22.73
N PRO A 134 28.16 0.36 23.02
CA PRO A 134 29.24 -0.23 22.25
C PRO A 134 28.97 -1.72 22.13
N MET A 135 28.84 -2.22 20.90
CA MET A 135 28.73 -3.65 20.64
C MET A 135 30.06 -4.25 21.10
N ASP A 136 30.05 -4.86 22.28
CA ASP A 136 31.14 -5.68 22.75
C ASP A 136 31.26 -6.88 21.80
N GLU A 137 32.44 -7.02 21.18
CA GLU A 137 32.75 -8.16 20.30
C GLU A 137 32.74 -9.51 21.04
N GLU A 138 32.49 -9.52 22.36
CA GLU A 138 32.62 -10.67 23.25
C GLU A 138 31.33 -11.51 23.42
N GLY A 139 30.19 -11.08 22.85
CA GLY A 139 28.88 -11.72 23.10
C GLY A 139 28.43 -12.85 22.16
N TRP A 140 29.19 -13.20 21.12
CA TRP A 140 28.80 -14.22 20.11
C TRP A 140 29.76 -15.42 20.05
N GLN A 141 30.10 -16.00 21.21
CA GLN A 141 30.70 -17.34 21.28
C GLN A 141 29.66 -18.41 21.60
#